data_AF-A0A423I2P0-F1
#
_entry.id   AF-A0A423I2P0-F1
#
_cell.length_a   1.000
_cell.length_b   1.000
_cell.length_c   1.000
_cell.angle_alpha   90.00
_cell.angle_beta   90.00
_cell.angle_gamma   90.00
#
_symmetry.space_group_name_H-M   'P 1'
#
loop_
_entity.id
_entity.type
_entity.pdbx_description
1 polymer ?
#
loop_
_entity_poly.entity_id
_entity_poly.type
_entity_poly.pdbx_seq_one_letter_code
_entity_poly.pdbx_strand_id
1 'polypeptide(L)'
;MQNTKLLLTSFTFVGLLALAGCSFPGVYKIDIQQGNVVTQDMIDQLRPGMTRRQVRFIMGNPLLTDTFHADRWDYLYSLQPGGGERQQERISVIFNPNDQLVSLSGDFMPGVSRDEAILGKDSGTAVTTPAENAEKPKPEKPVKPGSLLDQIQKDVDNVETVPVPTPEPLETSPQ
;
A
#
# COMPACT_ATOMS: atom_id res chain seq x y z
N MET A 1 -29.06 -69.74 6.25
CA MET A 1 -28.69 -68.79 5.17
C MET A 1 -29.14 -67.34 5.42
N GLN A 2 -30.06 -67.07 6.37
CA GLN A 2 -30.59 -65.73 6.62
C GLN A 2 -29.60 -64.79 7.33
N ASN A 3 -28.82 -65.31 8.29
CA ASN A 3 -27.82 -64.54 9.04
C ASN A 3 -26.66 -64.05 8.15
N THR A 4 -26.31 -64.80 7.11
CA THR A 4 -25.28 -64.41 6.13
C THR A 4 -25.74 -63.23 5.25
N LYS A 5 -27.04 -63.16 4.92
CA LYS A 5 -27.61 -62.02 4.19
C LYS A 5 -27.63 -60.76 5.06
N LEU A 6 -28.00 -60.88 6.34
CA LEU A 6 -27.95 -59.78 7.31
C LEU A 6 -26.53 -59.24 7.55
N LEU A 7 -25.53 -60.11 7.58
CA LEU A 7 -24.12 -59.71 7.71
C LEU A 7 -23.61 -58.97 6.47
N LEU A 8 -23.95 -59.45 5.26
CA LEU A 8 -23.59 -58.78 4.00
C LEU A 8 -24.24 -57.39 3.87
N THR A 9 -25.50 -57.25 4.27
CA THR A 9 -26.20 -55.96 4.25
C THR A 9 -25.66 -54.97 5.30
N SER A 10 -25.26 -55.47 6.47
CA SER A 10 -24.60 -54.63 7.50
C SER A 10 -23.26 -54.11 7.01
N PHE A 11 -22.46 -54.98 6.37
CA PHE A 11 -21.13 -54.61 5.86
C PHE A 11 -21.20 -53.58 4.73
N THR A 12 -22.21 -53.68 3.86
CA THR A 12 -22.44 -52.68 2.80
C THR A 12 -22.94 -51.34 3.36
N PHE A 13 -23.76 -51.36 4.41
CA PHE A 13 -24.24 -50.14 5.05
C PHE A 13 -23.13 -49.38 5.81
N VAL A 14 -22.23 -50.12 6.48
CA VAL A 14 -21.03 -49.55 7.13
C VAL A 14 -20.06 -48.98 6.10
N GLY A 15 -19.87 -49.67 4.96
CA GLY A 15 -19.06 -49.16 3.85
C GLY A 15 -19.57 -47.84 3.29
N LEU A 16 -20.90 -47.70 3.14
CA LEU A 16 -21.52 -46.46 2.63
C LEU A 16 -21.34 -45.27 3.60
N LEU A 17 -21.43 -45.51 4.92
CA LEU A 17 -21.19 -44.49 5.94
C LEU A 17 -19.71 -44.02 5.97
N ALA A 18 -18.76 -44.93 5.69
CA ALA A 18 -17.34 -44.60 5.66
C ALA A 18 -16.97 -43.64 4.51
N LEU A 19 -17.68 -43.69 3.37
CA LEU A 19 -17.46 -42.76 2.25
C LEU A 19 -18.07 -41.37 2.50
N ALA A 20 -19.10 -41.26 3.36
CA ALA A 20 -19.72 -39.97 3.69
C ALA A 20 -18.81 -39.04 4.52
N GLY A 21 -17.70 -39.57 5.08
CA GLY A 21 -16.71 -38.80 5.83
C GLY A 21 -15.68 -38.06 4.97
N CYS A 22 -15.66 -38.28 3.65
CA CYS A 22 -14.77 -37.54 2.73
C CYS A 22 -15.37 -36.18 2.35
N SER A 23 -15.63 -35.32 3.35
CA SER A 23 -15.90 -33.91 3.10
C SER A 23 -14.57 -33.24 2.75
N PHE A 24 -14.42 -32.76 1.51
CA PHE A 24 -13.24 -32.03 1.07
C PHE A 24 -13.11 -30.75 1.92
N PRO A 25 -12.14 -30.64 2.84
CA PRO A 25 -12.06 -29.50 3.73
C PRO A 25 -11.57 -28.29 2.93
N GLY A 26 -12.51 -27.47 2.46
CA GLY A 26 -12.28 -26.12 1.93
C GLY A 26 -11.26 -26.04 0.79
N VAL A 27 -11.74 -25.94 -0.46
CA VAL A 27 -10.86 -25.57 -1.58
C VAL A 27 -10.33 -24.16 -1.32
N TYR A 28 -9.00 -24.02 -1.25
CA TYR A 28 -8.35 -22.72 -1.15
C TYR A 28 -8.72 -21.86 -2.36
N LYS A 29 -9.26 -20.67 -2.09
CA LYS A 29 -9.54 -19.66 -3.10
C LYS A 29 -8.42 -18.64 -3.06
N ILE A 30 -7.83 -18.36 -4.22
CA ILE A 30 -6.80 -17.35 -4.37
C ILE A 30 -7.44 -15.97 -4.38
N ASP A 31 -6.74 -14.97 -3.84
CA ASP A 31 -7.15 -13.57 -3.90
C ASP A 31 -7.11 -13.07 -5.35
N ILE A 32 -8.19 -12.42 -5.78
CA ILE A 32 -8.31 -11.88 -7.13
C ILE A 32 -8.18 -10.36 -7.06
N GLN A 33 -7.04 -9.86 -7.54
CA GLN A 33 -6.77 -8.43 -7.73
C GLN A 33 -7.01 -8.08 -9.19
N GLN A 34 -7.76 -7.00 -9.45
CA GLN A 34 -8.08 -6.55 -10.80
C GLN A 34 -8.03 -5.02 -10.86
N GLY A 35 -7.60 -4.50 -12.01
CA GLY A 35 -7.71 -3.08 -12.29
C GLY A 35 -6.40 -2.31 -12.21
N ASN A 36 -6.51 -0.99 -12.06
CA ASN A 36 -5.38 -0.08 -11.89
C ASN A 36 -5.08 0.09 -10.40
N VAL A 37 -3.91 -0.37 -9.97
CA VAL A 37 -3.41 -0.08 -8.62
C VAL A 37 -3.14 1.42 -8.51
N VAL A 38 -3.79 2.07 -7.55
CA VAL A 38 -3.53 3.47 -7.22
C VAL A 38 -3.17 3.55 -5.74
N THR A 39 -2.02 4.17 -5.47
CA THR A 39 -1.52 4.38 -4.11
C THR A 39 -1.72 5.81 -3.66
N GLN A 40 -1.68 6.06 -2.35
CA GLN A 40 -1.76 7.41 -1.81
C GLN A 40 -0.61 8.29 -2.35
N ASP A 41 0.60 7.76 -2.41
CA ASP A 41 1.78 8.47 -2.92
C ASP A 41 1.60 8.96 -4.37
N MET A 42 0.90 8.18 -5.20
CA MET A 42 0.60 8.56 -6.58
C MET A 42 -0.39 9.73 -6.61
N ILE A 43 -1.41 9.72 -5.75
CA ILE A 43 -2.41 10.79 -5.64
C ILE A 43 -1.79 12.08 -5.12
N ASP A 44 -0.90 12.00 -4.12
CA ASP A 44 -0.25 13.16 -3.53
C ASP A 44 0.69 13.87 -4.51
N GLN A 45 1.22 13.13 -5.49
CA GLN A 45 1.99 13.70 -6.59
C GLN A 45 1.14 14.47 -7.59
N LEU A 46 -0.18 14.21 -7.68
CA LEU A 46 -1.04 14.88 -8.63
C LEU A 46 -1.31 16.33 -8.22
N ARG A 47 -1.17 17.25 -9.18
CA ARG A 47 -1.40 18.68 -8.98
C ARG A 47 -2.32 19.24 -10.08
N PRO A 48 -3.24 20.16 -9.74
CA PRO A 48 -4.01 20.88 -10.75
C PRO A 48 -3.08 21.54 -11.79
N GLY A 49 -3.49 21.51 -13.06
CA GLY A 49 -2.70 22.01 -14.19
C GLY A 49 -1.80 20.98 -14.86
N MET A 50 -1.61 19.78 -14.29
CA MET A 50 -0.83 18.71 -14.91
C MET A 50 -1.46 18.24 -16.23
N THR A 51 -0.63 18.06 -17.26
CA THR A 51 -1.08 17.52 -18.55
C THR A 51 -1.46 16.04 -18.42
N ARG A 52 -2.34 15.55 -19.32
CA ARG A 52 -2.66 14.12 -19.44
C ARG A 52 -1.44 13.19 -19.49
N ARG A 53 -0.36 13.62 -20.14
CA ARG A 53 0.90 12.86 -20.22
C ARG A 53 1.58 12.75 -18.87
N GLN A 54 1.61 13.82 -18.08
CA GLN A 54 2.20 13.82 -16.74
C GLN A 54 1.36 12.97 -15.77
N VAL A 55 0.03 13.11 -15.82
CA VAL A 55 -0.86 12.27 -15.03
C VAL A 55 -0.65 10.79 -15.38
N ARG A 56 -0.59 10.44 -16.67
CA ARG A 56 -0.32 9.06 -17.12
C ARG A 56 1.05 8.55 -16.67
N PHE A 57 2.05 9.43 -16.57
CA PHE A 57 3.38 9.04 -16.09
C PHE A 57 3.33 8.62 -14.61
N ILE A 58 2.55 9.32 -13.79
CA ILE A 58 2.40 9.03 -12.36
C ILE A 58 1.45 7.84 -12.14
N MET A 59 0.27 7.88 -12.77
CA MET A 59 -0.86 6.97 -12.51
C MET A 59 -0.90 5.74 -13.42
N GLY A 60 -0.07 5.70 -14.47
CA GLY A 60 -0.16 4.71 -15.54
C GLY A 60 -1.30 5.00 -16.51
N ASN A 61 -1.59 4.03 -17.39
CA ASN A 61 -2.69 4.14 -18.35
C ASN A 61 -3.99 3.63 -17.71
N PRO A 62 -5.10 4.39 -17.78
CA PRO A 62 -6.40 3.87 -17.36
C PRO A 62 -6.78 2.65 -18.21
N LEU A 63 -7.31 1.61 -17.57
CA LEU A 63 -7.76 0.40 -18.28
C LEU A 63 -9.03 0.64 -19.10
N LEU A 64 -9.84 1.61 -18.69
CA LEU A 64 -11.09 1.96 -19.34
C LEU A 64 -11.11 3.47 -19.60
N THR A 65 -11.29 3.84 -20.87
CA THR A 65 -11.56 5.23 -21.29
C THR A 65 -12.99 5.30 -21.81
N ASP A 66 -13.83 6.10 -21.18
CA ASP A 66 -15.20 6.33 -21.63
C ASP A 66 -15.20 7.14 -22.93
N THR A 67 -15.79 6.58 -23.99
CA THR A 67 -15.86 7.25 -25.30
C THR A 67 -16.76 8.48 -25.29
N PHE A 68 -17.71 8.57 -24.34
CA PHE A 68 -18.62 9.70 -24.22
C PHE A 68 -18.03 10.83 -23.36
N HIS A 69 -17.06 10.52 -22.50
CA HIS A 69 -16.40 11.48 -21.60
C HIS A 69 -14.88 11.40 -21.78
N ALA A 70 -14.40 11.84 -22.94
CA ALA A 70 -12.98 11.81 -23.27
C ALA A 70 -12.12 12.68 -22.32
N ASP A 71 -12.73 13.62 -21.61
CA ASP A 71 -12.16 14.49 -20.59
C ASP A 71 -12.11 13.87 -19.18
N ARG A 72 -12.60 12.63 -19.00
CA ARG A 72 -12.55 11.91 -17.72
C ARG A 72 -11.82 10.58 -17.88
N TRP A 73 -10.83 10.34 -17.02
CA TRP A 73 -10.18 9.03 -16.91
C TRP A 73 -10.57 8.38 -15.59
N ASP A 74 -11.04 7.13 -15.67
CA ASP A 74 -11.50 6.37 -14.52
C ASP A 74 -10.48 5.25 -14.24
N TYR A 75 -9.86 5.31 -13.06
CA TYR A 75 -8.99 4.26 -12.52
C TYR A 75 -9.84 3.44 -11.54
N LEU A 76 -9.98 2.15 -11.82
CA LEU A 76 -10.77 1.24 -11.02
C LEU A 76 -9.88 0.14 -10.49
N TYR A 77 -9.90 -0.09 -9.18
CA TYR A 77 -9.23 -1.19 -8.52
C TYR A 77 -10.26 -2.07 -7.81
N SER A 78 -10.10 -3.38 -7.88
CA SER A 78 -10.95 -4.34 -7.19
C SER A 78 -10.10 -5.44 -6.57
N LEU A 79 -10.28 -5.65 -5.27
CA LEU A 79 -9.69 -6.74 -4.51
C LEU A 79 -10.80 -7.67 -4.00
N GLN A 80 -10.72 -8.94 -4.35
CA GLN A 80 -11.59 -9.97 -3.80
C GLN A 80 -10.72 -11.02 -3.08
N PRO A 81 -10.62 -10.95 -1.73
CA PRO A 81 -9.94 -11.97 -0.95
C PRO A 81 -10.61 -13.34 -1.14
N GLY A 82 -9.86 -14.43 -1.02
CA GLY A 82 -10.27 -15.80 -1.32
C GLY A 82 -11.62 -16.23 -0.75
N GLY A 83 -12.70 -16.01 -1.52
CA GLY A 83 -14.07 -16.31 -1.10
C GLY A 83 -14.73 -15.28 -0.18
N GLY A 84 -14.07 -14.16 0.10
CA GLY A 84 -14.63 -13.01 0.83
C GLY A 84 -15.37 -12.00 -0.06
N GLU A 85 -15.82 -10.93 0.59
CA GLU A 85 -16.49 -9.81 -0.07
C GLU A 85 -15.53 -9.04 -0.97
N ARG A 86 -16.03 -8.64 -2.15
CA ARG A 86 -15.28 -7.82 -3.10
C ARG A 86 -15.24 -6.38 -2.59
N GLN A 87 -14.05 -5.82 -2.58
CA GLN A 87 -13.81 -4.40 -2.30
C GLN A 87 -13.38 -3.74 -3.60
N GLN A 88 -13.87 -2.52 -3.82
CA GLN A 88 -13.63 -1.78 -5.03
C GLN A 88 -13.35 -0.32 -4.67
N GLU A 89 -12.38 0.27 -5.35
CA GLU A 89 -11.97 1.65 -5.21
C GLU A 89 -11.88 2.26 -6.60
N ARG A 90 -12.40 3.47 -6.75
CA ARG A 90 -12.51 4.20 -8.00
C ARG A 90 -12.01 5.62 -7.83
N ILE A 91 -11.17 6.04 -8.77
CA ILE A 91 -10.68 7.42 -8.88
C ILE A 91 -10.94 7.91 -10.30
N SER A 92 -11.75 8.94 -10.39
CA SER A 92 -12.06 9.70 -11.59
C SER A 92 -11.18 10.95 -11.65
N VAL A 93 -10.32 11.01 -12.65
CA VAL A 93 -9.46 12.14 -12.96
C VAL A 93 -10.13 12.98 -14.05
N ILE A 94 -10.39 14.26 -13.76
CA ILE A 94 -11.14 15.15 -14.64
C ILE A 94 -10.19 16.18 -15.26
N PHE A 95 -10.26 16.31 -16.58
CA PHE A 95 -9.45 17.23 -17.38
C PHE A 95 -10.31 18.38 -17.91
N ASN A 96 -9.69 19.53 -18.15
CA ASN A 96 -10.31 20.65 -18.85
C ASN A 96 -10.17 20.51 -20.38
N PRO A 97 -10.79 21.39 -21.18
CA PRO A 97 -10.64 21.41 -22.64
C PRO A 97 -9.19 21.64 -23.14
N ASN A 98 -8.29 22.10 -22.27
CA ASN A 98 -6.85 22.27 -22.58
C ASN A 98 -6.00 21.05 -22.16
N ASP A 99 -6.64 19.91 -21.86
CA ASP A 99 -6.00 18.65 -21.44
C ASP A 99 -5.17 18.74 -20.15
N GLN A 100 -5.59 19.61 -19.23
CA GLN A 100 -4.98 19.78 -17.91
C GLN A 100 -5.89 19.26 -16.81
N LEU A 101 -5.28 18.65 -15.80
CA LEU A 101 -5.93 18.14 -14.60
C LEU A 101 -6.61 19.27 -13.83
N VAL A 102 -7.89 19.12 -13.53
CA VAL A 102 -8.68 20.09 -12.75
C VAL A 102 -8.97 19.55 -11.36
N SER A 103 -9.47 18.31 -11.30
CA SER A 103 -9.97 17.73 -10.05
C SER A 103 -9.91 16.21 -10.08
N LEU A 104 -9.88 15.65 -8.88
CA LEU A 104 -10.04 14.23 -8.61
C LEU A 104 -11.40 14.02 -7.94
N SER A 105 -12.08 12.94 -8.28
CA SER A 105 -13.35 12.52 -7.68
C SER A 105 -13.32 11.00 -7.49
N GLY A 106 -14.05 10.47 -6.52
CA GLY A 106 -14.04 9.04 -6.26
C GLY A 106 -14.45 8.68 -4.84
N ASP A 107 -14.42 7.39 -4.57
CA ASP A 107 -14.61 6.80 -3.24
C ASP A 107 -13.28 6.47 -2.54
N PHE A 108 -12.15 6.79 -3.17
CA PHE A 108 -10.83 6.68 -2.56
C PHE A 108 -10.70 7.61 -1.35
N MET A 109 -10.48 7.01 -0.19
CA MET A 109 -10.34 7.73 1.07
C MET A 109 -8.86 7.80 1.48
N PRO A 110 -8.29 9.01 1.62
CA PRO A 110 -6.90 9.16 2.05
C PRO A 110 -6.65 8.56 3.43
N GLY A 111 -5.55 7.81 3.59
CA GLY A 111 -5.12 7.24 4.88
C GLY A 111 -5.78 5.92 5.28
N VAL A 112 -6.72 5.39 4.48
CA VAL A 112 -7.15 3.97 4.54
C VAL A 112 -6.72 3.21 3.28
N SER A 113 -5.81 3.81 2.49
CA SER A 113 -5.34 3.23 1.24
C SER A 113 -4.71 1.87 1.53
N ARG A 114 -5.17 0.85 0.81
CA ARG A 114 -4.78 -0.55 1.03
C ARG A 114 -3.43 -0.85 0.40
N ASP A 115 -2.55 0.13 0.33
CA ASP A 115 -1.35 0.11 -0.49
C ASP A 115 -0.47 -1.10 -0.15
N GLU A 116 -0.38 -1.47 1.13
CA GLU A 116 0.32 -2.67 1.61
C GLU A 116 -0.29 -3.98 1.10
N ALA A 117 -1.62 -4.09 1.13
CA ALA A 117 -2.34 -5.28 0.64
C ALA A 117 -2.23 -5.40 -0.88
N ILE A 118 -2.23 -4.26 -1.59
CA ILE A 118 -2.06 -4.20 -3.04
C ILE A 118 -0.64 -4.58 -3.43
N LEU A 119 0.36 -4.08 -2.70
CA LEU A 119 1.78 -4.36 -2.93
C LEU A 119 2.20 -5.76 -2.43
N GLY A 120 1.27 -6.55 -1.87
CA GLY A 120 1.50 -7.93 -1.44
C GLY A 120 2.47 -8.06 -0.25
N LYS A 121 2.69 -6.97 0.49
CA LYS A 121 3.73 -6.89 1.54
C LYS A 121 3.38 -7.69 2.80
N ASP A 122 2.13 -8.13 2.91
CA ASP A 122 1.62 -8.95 4.02
C ASP A 122 1.87 -10.46 3.83
N SER A 123 2.37 -10.88 2.66
CA SER A 123 2.72 -12.28 2.39
C SER A 123 4.17 -12.58 2.81
N GLY A 124 4.39 -12.78 4.11
CA GLY A 124 5.46 -13.65 4.61
C GLY A 124 6.89 -13.11 4.65
N THR A 125 7.13 -11.80 4.59
CA THR A 125 8.44 -11.24 4.98
C THR A 125 8.27 -10.33 6.19
N ALA A 126 8.65 -10.83 7.36
CA ALA A 126 8.85 -10.00 8.54
C ALA A 126 10.00 -9.03 8.27
N VAL A 127 9.71 -7.91 7.62
CA VAL A 127 10.54 -6.71 7.70
C VAL A 127 10.02 -5.94 8.91
N THR A 128 10.73 -6.09 10.02
CA THR A 128 10.54 -5.27 11.21
C THR A 128 10.86 -3.83 10.83
N THR A 129 9.84 -3.07 10.46
CA THR A 129 9.89 -1.61 10.48
C THR A 129 9.21 -1.19 11.77
N PRO A 130 9.93 -0.59 12.75
CA PRO A 130 9.31 -0.15 13.98
C PRO A 130 8.18 0.84 13.68
N ALA A 131 6.99 0.49 14.15
CA ALA A 131 5.82 1.35 14.13
C ALA A 131 6.14 2.67 14.84
N GLU A 132 6.04 3.77 14.10
CA GLU A 132 5.79 5.09 14.64
C GLU A 132 4.39 5.07 15.28
N ASN A 133 4.35 4.68 16.55
CA ASN A 133 3.20 4.88 17.41
C ASN A 133 3.33 6.29 17.99
N ALA A 134 2.41 7.17 17.61
CA ALA A 134 2.20 8.45 18.25
C ALA A 134 1.73 8.21 19.70
N GLU A 135 2.65 8.19 20.65
CA GLU A 135 2.36 8.26 22.07
C GLU A 135 2.75 9.64 22.62
N LYS A 136 1.78 10.28 23.29
CA LYS A 136 1.91 11.57 23.99
C LYS A 136 3.11 11.56 24.96
N PRO A 137 3.76 12.72 25.20
CA PRO A 137 5.05 12.79 25.86
C PRO A 137 4.96 12.37 27.33
N LYS A 138 5.64 11.28 27.67
CA LYS A 138 5.94 10.89 29.05
C LYS A 138 7.40 11.24 29.34
N PRO A 139 7.71 11.91 30.46
CA PRO A 139 8.95 12.65 30.63
C PRO A 139 10.19 11.76 30.51
N GLU A 140 11.10 12.24 29.67
CA GLU A 140 12.42 11.69 29.41
C GLU A 140 13.17 11.52 30.73
N LYS A 141 13.57 10.28 31.04
CA LYS A 141 14.44 10.02 32.18
C LYS A 141 15.83 10.57 31.85
N PRO A 142 16.47 11.29 32.78
CA PRO A 142 17.77 11.90 32.53
C PRO A 142 18.80 10.84 32.14
N VAL A 143 19.61 11.16 31.13
CA VAL A 143 20.71 10.35 30.63
C VAL A 143 21.60 9.94 31.81
N LYS A 144 21.88 8.64 31.94
CA LYS A 144 22.80 8.16 32.97
C LYS A 144 24.22 8.63 32.60
N PRO A 145 24.91 9.38 33.49
CA PRO A 145 26.26 9.86 33.21
C PRO A 145 27.21 8.67 32.98
N GLY A 146 27.94 8.69 31.87
CA GLY A 146 28.86 7.61 31.47
C GLY A 146 28.31 6.61 30.43
N SER A 147 27.15 6.87 29.83
CA SER A 147 26.66 6.11 28.67
C SER A 147 27.41 6.47 27.38
N LEU A 148 27.49 5.54 26.41
CA LEU A 148 28.02 5.81 25.07
C LEU A 148 27.36 7.02 24.39
N LEU A 149 26.07 7.27 24.66
CA LEU A 149 25.35 8.42 24.13
C LEU A 149 25.86 9.76 24.68
N ASP A 150 26.34 9.77 25.93
CA ASP A 150 26.92 10.96 26.58
C ASP A 150 28.31 11.27 26.00
N GLN A 151 29.07 10.23 25.65
CA GLN A 151 30.33 10.35 24.92
C GLN A 151 30.13 10.90 23.52
N ILE A 152 29.16 10.35 22.77
CA ILE A 152 28.86 10.82 21.41
C ILE A 152 28.42 12.30 21.43
N GLN A 153 27.60 12.70 22.40
CA GLN A 153 27.18 14.10 22.54
C GLN A 153 28.39 15.02 22.82
N LYS A 154 29.28 14.60 23.72
CA LYS A 154 30.48 15.37 24.09
C LYS A 154 31.47 15.52 22.93
N ASP A 155 31.54 14.53 22.06
CA ASP A 155 32.40 14.53 20.88
C ASP A 155 31.85 15.46 19.80
N VAL A 156 30.53 15.46 19.58
CA VAL A 156 29.87 16.37 18.64
C VAL A 156 30.00 17.83 19.10
N ASP A 157 29.83 18.09 20.40
CA ASP A 157 29.91 19.43 20.97
C ASP A 157 31.33 20.00 21.00
N ASN A 158 32.38 19.17 20.94
CA ASN A 158 33.79 19.60 20.94
C ASN A 158 34.39 19.85 19.55
N VAL A 159 33.62 19.69 18.47
CA VAL A 159 34.14 19.99 17.13
C VAL A 159 34.21 21.50 16.95
N GLU A 160 35.41 22.07 17.00
CA GLU A 160 35.65 23.46 16.61
C GLU A 160 35.48 23.63 15.10
N THR A 161 34.69 24.62 14.70
CA THR A 161 34.49 24.97 13.30
C THR A 161 35.67 25.79 12.81
N VAL A 162 36.39 25.28 11.81
CA VAL A 162 37.38 26.09 11.07
C VAL A 162 36.63 27.14 10.24
N PRO A 163 36.98 28.44 10.35
CA PRO A 163 36.32 29.48 9.57
C PRO A 163 36.62 29.28 8.08
N VAL A 164 35.56 29.25 7.27
CA VAL A 164 35.66 29.19 5.81
C VAL A 164 36.39 30.46 5.33
N PRO A 165 37.46 30.35 4.51
CA PRO A 165 38.15 31.53 3.99
C PRO A 165 37.17 32.34 3.14
N THR A 166 36.88 33.55 3.59
CA THR A 166 36.04 34.50 2.84
C THR A 166 36.87 35.06 1.69
N PRO A 167 36.42 34.95 0.42
CA PRO A 167 37.17 35.53 -0.70
C PRO A 167 37.18 37.05 -0.62
N GLU A 168 38.34 37.64 -0.89
CA GLU A 168 38.58 39.09 -0.90
C GLU A 168 37.74 39.76 -2.01
N PRO A 169 36.99 40.85 -1.74
CA PRO A 169 36.23 41.55 -2.75
C PRO A 169 37.16 42.14 -3.83
N LEU A 170 36.82 41.93 -5.10
CA LEU A 170 37.52 42.56 -6.22
C LEU A 170 37.30 44.08 -6.19
N GLU A 171 38.38 44.84 -6.01
CA GLU A 171 38.38 46.32 -6.11
C GLU A 171 37.87 46.76 -7.48
N THR A 172 36.65 47.30 -7.56
CA THR A 172 36.16 48.00 -8.76
C THR A 172 36.55 49.46 -8.67
N SER A 173 37.79 49.79 -9.04
CA SER A 173 38.24 51.17 -9.21
C SER A 173 37.67 51.75 -10.51
N PRO A 174 36.96 52.89 -10.49
CA PRO A 174 36.51 53.55 -11.70
C PRO A 174 37.61 54.51 -12.21
N GLN A 175 38.06 54.30 -13.45
CA GLN A 175 38.67 55.34 -14.27
C GLN A 175 37.81 55.57 -15.52
#